data_AF-A0A0L0BLA1-F1
#
_entry.id   AF-A0A0L0BLA1-F1
#
_cell.length_a   1.000
_cell.length_b   1.000
_cell.length_c   1.000
_cell.angle_alpha   90.00
_cell.angle_beta   90.00
_cell.angle_gamma   90.00
#
_symmetry.space_group_name_H-M   'P 1'
#
loop_
_entity.id
_entity.type
_entity.pdbx_description
1 polymer ?
#
loop_
_entity_poly.entity_id
_entity_poly.type
_entity_poly.pdbx_seq_one_letter_code
_entity_poly.pdbx_strand_id
1 'polypeptide(L)' 'MLSDDVAAKLSWRGTNSKPSIQEFNITKIITSVCHSKFPKGINKVLQQHFVHAGDRLRKSDRTKKIDEAKKIDDLAEK' A
#
# COMPACT_ATOMS: atom_id res chain seq x y z
N MET A 1 5.02 -0.57 8.09
CA MET A 1 3.89 -1.51 8.07
C MET A 1 4.28 -2.51 7.00
N LEU A 2 4.76 -3.70 7.37
CA LEU A 2 5.50 -4.61 6.48
C LEU A 2 4.77 -4.87 5.12
N SER A 3 3.44 -4.91 5.15
CA SER A 3 2.59 -5.09 3.97
C SER A 3 2.66 -3.93 2.97
N ASP A 4 2.76 -2.69 3.44
CA ASP A 4 2.80 -1.51 2.58
C ASP A 4 4.18 -1.34 1.94
N ASP A 5 5.25 -1.70 2.64
CA ASP A 5 6.63 -1.70 2.11
C ASP A 5 6.80 -2.67 0.95
N VAL A 6 6.16 -3.84 1.03
CA VAL A 6 6.12 -4.82 -0.07
C VAL A 6 5.22 -4.31 -1.19
N ALA A 7 4.01 -3.82 -0.88
CA ALA A 7 3.07 -3.32 -1.87
C ALA A 7 3.63 -2.13 -2.68
N ALA A 8 4.42 -1.24 -2.05
CA ALA A 8 5.04 -0.10 -2.71
C ALA A 8 6.09 -0.48 -3.78
N LYS A 9 6.63 -1.70 -3.72
CA LYS A 9 7.58 -2.25 -4.72
C LYS A 9 6.89 -2.88 -5.93
N LEU A 10 5.57 -2.98 -5.89
CA LEU A 10 4.75 -3.57 -6.94
C LEU A 10 4.06 -2.48 -7.76
N SER A 11 3.54 -2.85 -8.93
CA SER A 11 2.69 -1.99 -9.75
C SER A 11 1.44 -2.73 -10.21
N TRP A 12 0.41 -1.99 -10.63
CA TRP A 12 -0.84 -2.63 -11.05
C TRP A 12 -0.72 -3.36 -12.41
N ARG A 13 -0.04 -2.75 -13.39
CA ARG A 13 0.12 -3.30 -14.75
C ARG A 13 1.54 -3.76 -15.10
N GLY A 14 2.51 -3.59 -14.21
CA GLY A 14 3.92 -3.75 -14.54
C GLY A 14 4.53 -2.46 -15.05
N THR A 15 5.80 -2.25 -14.73
CA THR A 15 6.68 -1.24 -15.34
C THR A 15 8.07 -1.87 -15.53
N ASN A 16 8.97 -1.18 -16.23
CA ASN A 16 10.36 -1.63 -16.38
C ASN A 16 11.09 -1.83 -15.03
N SER A 17 10.60 -1.20 -13.95
CA SER A 17 11.23 -1.22 -12.63
C SER A 17 10.43 -1.99 -11.57
N LYS A 18 9.15 -2.27 -11.81
CA LYS A 18 8.26 -2.91 -10.83
C LYS A 18 7.41 -3.99 -11.50
N PRO A 19 7.38 -5.22 -10.97
CA PRO A 19 6.54 -6.26 -11.53
C PRO A 19 5.05 -5.94 -11.35
N SER A 20 4.21 -6.57 -12.17
CA SER A 20 2.77 -6.46 -12.10
C SER A 20 2.20 -7.35 -11.01
N ILE A 21 1.40 -6.80 -10.09
CA ILE A 21 0.72 -7.60 -9.05
C ILE A 21 -0.31 -8.57 -9.64
N GLN A 22 -0.80 -8.29 -10.85
CA GLN A 22 -1.78 -9.16 -11.54
C GLN A 22 -1.17 -10.50 -11.98
N GLU A 23 0.15 -10.57 -12.11
CA GLU A 23 0.84 -11.78 -12.56
C GLU A 23 1.02 -12.80 -11.42
N PHE A 24 0.92 -12.35 -10.17
CA PHE A 24 1.10 -13.18 -8.99
C PHE A 24 -0.06 -14.16 -8.83
N ASN A 25 0.28 -15.42 -8.51
CA ASN A 25 -0.71 -16.49 -8.34
C ASN A 25 -1.76 -16.16 -7.27
N ILE A 26 -1.34 -15.52 -6.17
CA ILE A 26 -2.27 -15.13 -5.11
C ILE A 26 -3.34 -14.15 -5.61
N THR A 27 -2.96 -13.17 -6.44
CA THR A 27 -3.88 -12.19 -7.02
C THR A 27 -4.85 -12.86 -7.99
N LYS A 28 -4.37 -13.82 -8.79
CA LYS A 28 -5.22 -14.61 -9.69
C LYS A 28 -6.25 -15.44 -8.92
N ILE A 29 -5.84 -16.10 -7.83
CA ILE A 29 -6.73 -16.88 -6.96
C ILE A 29 -7.79 -15.97 -6.33
N ILE A 30 -7.37 -14.86 -5.72
CA ILE A 30 -8.31 -13.89 -5.11
C ILE A 30 -9.29 -13.38 -6.16
N THR A 31 -8.81 -13.00 -7.35
CA THR A 31 -9.68 -12.48 -8.41
C THR A 31 -10.66 -13.54 -8.90
N SER A 32 -10.21 -14.78 -9.07
CA SER A 32 -11.07 -15.91 -9.47
C SER A 32 -12.17 -16.20 -8.45
N VAL A 33 -11.81 -16.30 -7.16
CA VAL A 33 -12.77 -16.53 -6.08
C VAL A 33 -13.75 -15.35 -5.97
N CYS A 34 -13.25 -14.12 -5.99
CA CYS A 34 -14.07 -12.93 -5.83
C CYS A 34 -14.96 -12.68 -7.06
N HIS A 35 -14.53 -12.98 -8.28
CA HIS A 35 -15.37 -12.80 -9.47
C HIS A 35 -16.63 -13.67 -9.45
N SER A 36 -16.61 -14.83 -8.77
CA SER A 36 -17.80 -15.67 -8.63
C SER A 36 -18.94 -14.98 -7.86
N LYS A 37 -18.60 -14.10 -6.90
CA LYS A 37 -19.56 -13.38 -6.04
C LYS A 37 -19.69 -11.89 -6.38
N PHE A 38 -18.61 -11.29 -6.87
CA PHE A 38 -18.44 -9.86 -7.11
C PHE A 38 -17.78 -9.65 -8.49
N PRO A 39 -18.51 -9.91 -9.59
CA PRO A 39 -17.97 -9.86 -10.94
C PRO A 39 -17.53 -8.47 -11.40
N LYS A 40 -17.94 -7.41 -10.69
CA LYS A 40 -17.53 -6.04 -10.96
C LYS A 40 -16.93 -5.45 -9.67
N GLY A 41 -15.69 -4.96 -9.75
CA GLY A 41 -15.11 -4.11 -8.72
C GLY A 41 -13.90 -4.67 -7.95
N ILE A 42 -13.62 -5.98 -8.01
CA ILE A 42 -12.46 -6.54 -7.27
C ILE A 42 -11.14 -5.93 -7.72
N ASN A 43 -10.98 -5.69 -9.03
CA ASN A 43 -9.80 -5.04 -9.59
C ASN A 43 -9.61 -3.62 -9.04
N LYS A 44 -10.70 -2.87 -8.83
CA LYS A 44 -10.64 -1.53 -8.25
C LYS A 44 -10.16 -1.58 -6.80
N VAL A 45 -10.69 -2.52 -6.01
CA VAL A 45 -10.30 -2.70 -4.60
C VAL A 45 -8.84 -3.12 -4.49
N LEU A 46 -8.42 -4.14 -5.25
CA LEU A 46 -7.03 -4.59 -5.29
C LEU A 46 -6.10 -3.44 -5.73
N GLN A 47 -6.46 -2.72 -6.79
CA GLN A 47 -5.68 -1.58 -7.27
C GLN A 47 -5.51 -0.53 -6.17
N GLN A 48 -6.56 -0.17 -5.44
CA GLN A 48 -6.46 0.80 -4.33
C GLN A 48 -5.53 0.33 -3.22
N HIS A 49 -5.56 -0.96 -2.88
CA HIS A 49 -4.66 -1.51 -1.86
C HIS A 49 -3.20 -1.42 -2.28
N PHE A 50 -2.86 -1.76 -3.52
CA PHE A 50 -1.46 -1.79 -3.96
C PHE A 50 -0.95 -0.44 -4.46
N VAL A 51 -1.73 0.32 -5.22
CA VAL A 51 -1.31 1.61 -5.78
C VAL A 51 -1.12 2.67 -4.69
N HIS A 52 -2.00 2.72 -3.70
CA HIS A 52 -1.92 3.73 -2.64
C HIS A 52 -1.00 3.33 -1.47
N ALA A 53 -0.35 2.17 -1.53
CA ALA A 53 0.57 1.74 -0.47
C ALA A 53 1.71 2.74 -0.25
N GLY A 54 2.31 3.25 -1.34
CA GLY A 54 3.35 4.27 -1.25
C GLY A 54 2.86 5.58 -0.61
N ASP A 55 1.62 5.98 -0.87
CA ASP A 55 1.01 7.17 -0.26
C ASP A 55 0.75 6.97 1.23
N ARG A 56 0.34 5.76 1.64
CA ARG A 56 0.16 5.41 3.06
C ARG A 56 1.49 5.40 3.82
N LEU A 57 2.56 4.86 3.23
CA LEU A 57 3.90 4.90 3.83
C LEU A 57 4.37 6.34 4.03
N ARG A 58 4.26 7.18 2.99
CA ARG A 58 4.66 8.60 3.07
C ARG A 58 3.88 9.37 4.15
N LYS A 59 2.58 9.10 4.29
CA LYS A 59 1.77 9.69 5.37
C LYS A 59 2.20 9.20 6.75
N SER A 60 2.49 7.90 6.87
CA SER A 60 2.97 7.32 8.13
C SER A 60 4.29 7.94 8.58
N ASP A 61 5.26 8.06 7.68
CA ASP A 61 6.57 8.64 8.00
C ASP A 61 6.48 10.14 8.35
N ARG A 62 5.62 10.89 7.64
CA ARG A 62 5.36 12.29 7.99
C ARG A 62 4.77 12.43 9.39
N THR A 63 3.84 11.55 9.76
CA THR A 63 3.20 11.57 11.08
C THR A 63 4.22 11.32 12.18
N LYS A 64 5.08 10.31 12.01
CA LYS A 64 6.17 10.02 12.97
C LYS A 64 7.10 11.20 13.19
N LYS A 65 7.53 11.88 12.11
CA LYS A 65 8.41 13.06 12.22
C LYS A 65 7.77 14.21 12.99
N ILE A 66 6.45 14.42 12.83
CA ILE A 66 5.71 15.44 13.58
C ILE A 66 5.65 15.07 15.07
N ASP A 67 5.39 13.79 15.38
CA ASP A 67 5.34 13.31 16.75
C ASP A 67 6.71 13.37 17.44
N GLU A 68 7.79 13.11 16.70
CA GLU A 68 9.18 13.28 17.18
C GLU A 68 9.51 14.75 17.45
N ALA A 69 9.14 15.68 16.55
CA ALA A 69 9.37 17.11 16.74
C ALA A 69 8.64 17.64 17.98
N LYS A 70 7.38 17.26 18.18
CA LYS A 70 6.60 17.65 19.38
C LYS A 70 7.24 17.17 20.67
N LYS A 71 7.76 15.93 20.69
CA LYS A 71 8.46 15.40 21.88
C LYS A 71 9.72 16.18 22.23
N ILE A 72 10.43 16.70 21.22
CA ILE A 72 11.63 17.52 21.44
C ILE A 72 11.24 18.88 22.03
N ASP A 73 10.19 19.51 21.49
CA ASP A 73 9.67 20.78 22.02
C ASP A 73 9.20 20.62 23.48
N ASP A 74 8.43 19.57 23.78
CA ASP A 74 7.97 19.26 25.15
C ASP A 74 9.11 18.98 26.15
N LEU A 75 10.27 18.54 25.67
CA LEU A 75 11.47 18.31 26.48
C LEU A 75 12.31 19.59 26.65
N ALA A 76 12.25 20.52 25.70
CA ALA A 76 12.95 21.80 25.76
C ALA A 76 12.25 22.83 26.67
N GLU A 77 10.94 22.65 26.91
CA GLU A 77 10.14 23.50 27.81
C GLU A 77 10.14 23.04 29.29
N LYS A 78 10.87 21.97 29.63
CA LYS A 78 11.06 21.47 31.01
C LYS A 78 12.44 21.79 31.56
#